data_AF-A0A9X9WWI6-F1
#
_entry.id   AF-A0A9X9WWI6-F1
#
_cell.length_a   1.000
_cell.length_b   1.000
_cell.length_c   1.000
_cell.angle_alpha   90.00
_cell.angle_beta   90.00
_cell.angle_gamma   90.00
#
_symmetry.space_group_name_H-M   'P 1'
#
loop_
_entity.id
_entity.type
_entity.pdbx_description
1 polymer ?
#
loop_
_entity_poly.entity_id
_entity_poly.type
_entity_poly.pdbx_seq_one_letter_code
_entity_poly.pdbx_strand_id
1 'polypeptide(L)'
;MTRADRILRLLAWPAAIWIAYEFLWYEQYKLTGHPGSVNYIFQPLADWFGIPAYEKPFRLTVASLEIAAAALVLVPRTRLLGGLLAVGLMSGAIFFHTIGPIGIDPYGDGGKLFKEAVFTWFMGGFILYAHRQEGFAILARLGLLPAAFARTA
;
A
#
# COMPACT_ATOMS: atom_id res chain seq x y z
N MET A 1 7.34 -24.49 -9.33
CA MET A 1 6.17 -23.65 -9.68
C MET A 1 5.06 -24.47 -10.36
N THR A 2 3.87 -24.53 -9.76
CA THR A 2 2.73 -25.30 -10.28
C THR A 2 1.98 -24.56 -11.40
N ARG A 3 1.01 -25.21 -12.06
CA ARG A 3 0.09 -24.53 -13.00
C ARG A 3 -0.73 -23.44 -12.29
N ALA A 4 -1.18 -23.72 -11.07
CA ALA A 4 -1.93 -22.77 -10.25
C ALA A 4 -1.11 -21.51 -9.95
N ASP A 5 0.17 -21.66 -9.59
CA ASP A 5 1.04 -20.51 -9.31
C ASP A 5 1.26 -19.62 -10.54
N ARG A 6 1.35 -20.22 -11.73
CA ARG A 6 1.41 -19.45 -12.99
C ARG A 6 0.13 -18.65 -13.23
N ILE A 7 -1.04 -19.24 -12.98
CA ILE A 7 -2.33 -18.56 -13.13
C ILE A 7 -2.44 -17.42 -12.12
N LEU A 8 -2.10 -17.66 -10.84
CA LEU A 8 -2.12 -16.62 -9.80
C LEU A 8 -1.24 -15.42 -10.16
N ARG A 9 -0.02 -15.66 -10.67
CA ARG A 9 0.89 -14.58 -11.11
C ARG A 9 0.35 -13.79 -12.29
N LEU A 10 -0.41 -14.42 -13.19
CA LEU A 10 -1.10 -13.73 -14.28
C LEU A 10 -2.26 -12.90 -13.76
N LEU A 11 -3.08 -13.46 -12.85
CA LEU A 11 -4.19 -12.76 -12.22
C LEU A 11 -3.73 -11.60 -11.31
N ALA A 12 -2.48 -11.59 -10.85
CA ALA A 12 -1.89 -10.49 -10.09
C ALA A 12 -1.71 -9.20 -10.92
N TRP A 13 -1.74 -9.26 -12.26
CA TRP A 13 -1.58 -8.06 -13.09
C TRP A 13 -2.72 -7.05 -12.95
N PRO A 14 -4.00 -7.44 -13.03
CA PRO A 14 -5.11 -6.54 -12.70
C PRO A 14 -4.97 -5.86 -11.33
N ALA A 15 -4.58 -6.61 -10.29
CA ALA A 15 -4.35 -6.06 -8.96
C ALA A 15 -3.18 -5.05 -8.95
N ALA A 16 -2.07 -5.37 -9.64
CA ALA A 16 -0.92 -4.47 -9.75
C ALA A 16 -1.26 -3.17 -10.50
N ILE A 17 -2.03 -3.27 -11.59
CA ILE A 17 -2.49 -2.12 -12.37
C ILE A 17 -3.42 -1.25 -11.52
N TRP A 18 -4.34 -1.86 -10.77
CA TRP A 18 -5.22 -1.13 -9.86
C TRP A 18 -4.43 -0.35 -8.80
N ILE A 19 -3.51 -1.01 -8.08
CA ILE A 19 -2.68 -0.35 -7.05
C ILE A 19 -1.91 0.81 -7.66
N ALA A 20 -1.27 0.62 -8.82
CA ALA A 20 -0.53 1.68 -9.48
C ALA A 20 -1.42 2.83 -9.91
N TYR A 21 -2.61 2.55 -10.46
CA TYR A 21 -3.59 3.57 -10.82
C TYR A 21 -4.01 4.40 -9.61
N GLU A 22 -4.47 3.75 -8.54
CA GLU A 22 -4.98 4.47 -7.37
C GLU A 22 -3.89 5.31 -6.70
N PHE A 23 -2.71 4.73 -6.49
CA PHE A 23 -1.58 5.42 -5.85
C PHE A 23 -1.17 6.64 -6.68
N LEU A 24 -1.03 6.50 -7.99
CA LEU A 24 -0.64 7.63 -8.86
C LEU A 24 -1.76 8.66 -9.03
N TRP A 25 -3.03 8.23 -9.04
CA TRP A 25 -4.18 9.11 -9.23
C TRP A 25 -4.30 10.15 -8.11
N TYR A 26 -4.09 9.73 -6.86
CA TYR A 26 -4.26 10.62 -5.71
C TYR A 26 -3.07 11.56 -5.45
N GLU A 27 -1.96 11.38 -6.16
CA GLU A 27 -0.80 12.28 -6.07
C GLU A 27 -1.10 13.69 -6.53
N GLN A 28 -2.08 13.89 -7.41
CA GLN A 28 -2.51 15.23 -7.80
C GLN A 28 -3.02 16.06 -6.60
N TYR A 29 -3.49 15.42 -5.53
CA TYR A 29 -3.90 16.09 -4.29
C TYR A 29 -2.75 16.15 -3.28
N LYS A 30 -1.98 15.06 -3.17
CA LYS A 30 -0.89 14.95 -2.19
C LYS A 30 0.33 15.77 -2.58
N LEU A 31 0.78 15.78 -3.83
CA LEU A 31 1.97 16.54 -4.23
C LEU A 31 1.72 18.05 -4.29
N THR A 32 0.51 18.45 -4.70
CA THR A 32 0.13 19.86 -4.83
C THR A 32 -0.26 20.51 -3.51
N GLY A 33 -0.55 19.72 -2.47
CA GLY A 33 -1.02 20.23 -1.18
C GLY A 33 -2.45 20.74 -1.25
N HIS A 34 -3.33 20.01 -1.93
CA HIS A 34 -4.75 20.36 -2.03
C HIS A 34 -5.37 20.54 -0.62
N PRO A 35 -6.22 21.55 -0.37
CA PRO A 35 -6.79 21.81 0.95
C PRO A 35 -7.50 20.60 1.58
N GLY A 36 -8.14 19.77 0.75
CA GLY A 36 -8.71 18.49 1.19
C GLY A 36 -7.67 17.58 1.83
N SER A 37 -6.53 17.37 1.14
CA SER A 37 -5.44 16.52 1.63
C SER A 37 -4.78 17.09 2.88
N VAL A 38 -4.54 18.40 2.91
CA VAL A 38 -3.89 19.09 4.04
C VAL A 38 -4.79 19.10 5.27
N ASN A 39 -5.99 19.66 5.14
CA ASN A 39 -6.83 20.02 6.30
C ASN A 39 -7.58 18.82 6.89
N TYR A 40 -7.91 17.82 6.07
CA TYR A 40 -8.76 16.71 6.51
C TYR A 40 -7.99 15.41 6.76
N ILE A 41 -6.77 15.26 6.24
CA ILE A 41 -6.00 14.02 6.36
C ILE A 41 -4.70 14.26 7.11
N PHE A 42 -3.80 15.07 6.55
CA PHE A 42 -2.42 15.10 7.04
C PHE A 42 -2.19 16.07 8.21
N GLN A 43 -2.89 17.20 8.28
CA GLN A 43 -2.81 18.08 9.47
C GLN A 43 -3.41 17.42 10.72
N PRO A 44 -4.62 16.81 10.68
CA PRO A 44 -5.13 16.05 11.82
C PRO A 44 -4.16 14.95 12.28
N LEU A 45 -3.50 14.28 11.33
CA LEU A 45 -2.51 13.25 11.63
C LEU A 45 -1.26 13.83 12.31
N ALA A 46 -0.72 14.94 11.80
CA ALA A 46 0.43 15.63 12.39
C ALA A 46 0.13 16.10 13.83
N ASP A 47 -1.07 16.64 14.05
CA ASP A 47 -1.54 17.06 15.37
C ASP A 47 -1.67 15.86 16.33
N TRP A 48 -2.20 14.73 15.85
CA TRP A 48 -2.34 13.50 16.64
C TRP A 48 -0.99 12.90 17.07
N PHE A 49 0.04 13.02 16.22
CA PHE A 49 1.40 12.63 16.58
C PHE A 49 2.12 13.66 17.46
N GLY A 50 1.51 14.82 17.75
CA GLY A 50 2.11 15.87 18.56
C GLY A 50 3.34 16.50 17.91
N ILE A 51 3.42 16.51 16.59
CA ILE A 51 4.59 17.00 15.86
C ILE A 51 4.40 18.50 15.58
N PRO A 52 5.26 19.39 16.09
CA PRO A 52 5.11 20.85 15.96
C PRO A 52 5.39 21.41 14.54
N ALA A 53 5.18 20.63 13.48
CA ALA A 53 5.45 21.02 12.09
C ALA A 53 4.21 20.87 11.21
N TYR A 54 4.10 21.76 10.22
CA TYR A 54 3.14 21.65 9.11
C TYR A 54 3.18 20.24 8.52
N GLU A 55 2.01 19.66 8.25
CA GLU A 55 1.80 18.30 7.76
C GLU A 55 2.64 17.83 6.56
N LYS A 56 3.20 18.79 5.81
CA LYS A 56 3.89 18.60 4.53
C LYS A 56 4.94 17.47 4.52
N PRO A 57 5.85 17.31 5.51
CA PRO A 57 6.79 16.20 5.51
C PRO A 57 6.09 14.83 5.58
N PHE A 58 5.02 14.70 6.35
CA PHE A 58 4.23 13.46 6.42
C PHE A 58 3.55 13.16 5.09
N ARG A 59 2.85 14.16 4.53
CA ARG A 59 2.18 14.02 3.23
C ARG A 59 3.14 13.64 2.11
N LEU A 60 4.28 14.31 2.01
CA LEU A 60 5.27 14.03 0.97
C LEU A 60 6.00 12.69 1.19
N THR A 61 6.13 12.24 2.43
CA THR A 61 6.66 10.89 2.73
C THR A 61 5.68 9.81 2.24
N VAL A 62 4.39 9.93 2.57
CA VAL A 62 3.36 8.99 2.12
C VAL A 62 3.26 8.98 0.59
N ALA A 63 3.20 10.16 -0.04
CA ALA A 63 3.23 10.32 -1.49
C ALA A 63 4.44 9.62 -2.15
N SER A 64 5.64 9.82 -1.60
CA SER A 64 6.86 9.20 -2.13
C SER A 64 6.82 7.67 -2.02
N LEU A 65 6.30 7.14 -0.91
CA LEU A 65 6.15 5.70 -0.69
C LEU A 65 5.10 5.09 -1.61
N GLU A 66 3.98 5.77 -1.86
CA GLU A 66 2.93 5.34 -2.79
C GLU A 66 3.45 5.32 -4.24
N ILE A 67 4.20 6.34 -4.68
CA ILE A 67 4.85 6.36 -6.00
C ILE A 67 5.85 5.20 -6.12
N ALA A 68 6.67 4.97 -5.09
CA ALA A 68 7.60 3.84 -5.08
C ALA A 68 6.86 2.49 -5.15
N ALA A 69 5.79 2.32 -4.39
CA ALA A 69 4.96 1.12 -4.43
C ALA A 69 4.32 0.90 -5.81
N ALA A 70 3.80 1.95 -6.45
CA ALA A 70 3.26 1.91 -7.81
C ALA A 70 4.30 1.48 -8.85
N ALA A 71 5.53 1.99 -8.77
CA ALA A 71 6.61 1.57 -9.65
C ALA A 71 7.01 0.10 -9.42
N LEU A 72 7.17 -0.29 -8.14
CA LEU A 72 7.63 -1.62 -7.76
C LEU A 72 6.60 -2.71 -8.10
N VAL A 73 5.30 -2.43 -7.96
CA VAL A 73 4.24 -3.42 -8.20
C VAL A 73 4.10 -3.77 -9.70
N LEU A 74 4.41 -2.83 -10.59
CA LEU A 74 4.34 -3.05 -12.04
C LEU A 74 5.50 -3.89 -12.57
N VAL A 75 6.69 -3.78 -11.97
CA VAL A 75 7.87 -4.56 -12.38
C VAL A 75 7.81 -5.97 -11.77
N PRO A 76 7.72 -7.06 -12.57
CA PRO A 76 7.50 -8.41 -12.03
C PRO A 76 8.54 -8.88 -11.01
N ARG A 77 9.79 -8.42 -11.13
CA ARG A 77 10.89 -8.78 -10.22
C ARG A 77 10.78 -8.14 -8.84
N THR A 78 10.06 -7.03 -8.72
CA THR A 78 9.89 -6.27 -7.47
C THR A 78 8.45 -6.26 -6.99
N ARG A 79 7.55 -6.98 -7.67
CA ARG A 79 6.11 -6.93 -7.42
C ARG A 79 5.73 -7.28 -5.99
N LEU A 80 6.41 -8.25 -5.40
CA LEU A 80 6.22 -8.60 -4.00
C LEU A 80 6.49 -7.41 -3.07
N LEU A 81 7.55 -6.63 -3.32
CA LEU A 81 7.88 -5.43 -2.53
C LEU A 81 6.83 -4.33 -2.72
N GLY A 82 6.37 -4.11 -3.96
CA GLY A 82 5.28 -3.17 -4.23
C GLY A 82 3.98 -3.56 -3.51
N GLY A 83 3.63 -4.86 -3.52
CA GLY A 83 2.51 -5.39 -2.76
C GLY A 83 2.66 -5.22 -1.24
N LEU A 84 3.87 -5.42 -0.69
CA LEU A 84 4.15 -5.22 0.74
C LEU A 84 3.96 -3.76 1.15
N LEU A 85 4.51 -2.83 0.36
CA LEU A 85 4.33 -1.40 0.59
C LEU A 85 2.86 -1.00 0.48
N ALA A 86 2.12 -1.51 -0.51
CA ALA A 86 0.70 -1.22 -0.66
C ALA A 86 -0.12 -1.67 0.55
N VAL A 87 0.10 -2.91 1.02
CA VAL A 87 -0.57 -3.41 2.24
C VAL A 87 -0.19 -2.57 3.46
N GLY A 88 1.09 -2.22 3.63
CA GLY A 88 1.55 -1.39 4.75
C GLY A 88 0.92 0.01 4.76
N LEU A 89 0.96 0.70 3.62
CA LEU A 89 0.38 2.05 3.46
C LEU A 89 -1.13 2.04 3.69
N MET A 90 -1.85 1.09 3.08
CA MET A 90 -3.30 0.99 3.26
C MET A 90 -3.68 0.54 4.67
N SER A 91 -2.86 -0.28 5.34
CA SER A 91 -3.08 -0.61 6.75
C SER A 91 -2.97 0.64 7.63
N GLY A 92 -1.98 1.50 7.37
CA GLY A 92 -1.85 2.80 8.04
C GLY A 92 -3.06 3.70 7.78
N ALA A 93 -3.46 3.86 6.51
CA ALA A 93 -4.64 4.65 6.15
C ALA A 93 -5.89 4.14 6.86
N ILE A 94 -6.21 2.84 6.75
CA ILE A 94 -7.37 2.23 7.39
C ILE A 94 -7.34 2.44 8.91
N PHE A 95 -6.18 2.23 9.54
CA PHE A 95 -6.00 2.48 10.98
C PHE A 95 -6.31 3.92 11.36
N PHE A 96 -5.74 4.91 10.66
CA PHE A 96 -5.95 6.32 11.02
C PHE A 96 -7.34 6.86 10.67
N HIS A 97 -8.04 6.23 9.73
CA HIS A 97 -9.45 6.51 9.44
C HIS A 97 -10.42 5.86 10.43
N THR A 98 -10.03 4.77 11.09
CA THR A 98 -10.91 4.01 12.01
C THR A 98 -10.66 4.28 13.48
N ILE A 99 -9.39 4.32 13.89
CA ILE A 99 -8.95 4.52 15.28
C ILE A 99 -8.31 5.90 15.45
N GLY A 100 -7.67 6.42 14.40
CA GLY A 100 -7.02 7.72 14.40
C GLY A 100 -7.97 8.92 14.23
N PRO A 101 -7.40 10.12 14.01
CA PRO A 101 -8.13 11.38 14.08
C PRO A 101 -8.97 11.71 12.83
N ILE A 102 -8.83 10.94 11.75
CA ILE A 102 -9.34 11.34 10.42
C ILE A 102 -10.85 11.06 10.29
N GLY A 103 -11.31 9.92 10.81
CA GLY A 103 -12.67 9.42 10.59
C GLY A 103 -12.86 8.78 9.21
N ILE A 104 -13.91 7.97 9.05
CA ILE A 104 -14.15 7.16 7.84
C ILE A 104 -14.56 8.00 6.63
N ASP A 105 -15.33 9.07 6.86
CA ASP A 105 -15.87 9.95 5.81
C ASP A 105 -15.56 11.43 6.10
N PRO A 106 -14.28 11.84 6.05
CA PRO A 106 -13.88 13.20 6.40
C PRO A 106 -14.38 14.27 5.42
N TYR A 107 -14.81 13.86 4.22
CA TYR A 107 -15.28 14.75 3.16
C TYR A 107 -16.80 14.77 3.00
N GLY A 108 -17.53 13.88 3.68
CA GLY A 108 -18.97 13.70 3.49
C GLY A 108 -19.33 13.14 2.11
N ASP A 109 -18.45 12.32 1.52
CA ASP A 109 -18.60 11.74 0.18
C ASP A 109 -19.07 10.28 0.19
N GLY A 110 -19.53 9.80 1.36
CA GLY A 110 -19.94 8.42 1.57
C GLY A 110 -18.74 7.48 1.78
N GLY A 111 -17.60 8.01 2.23
CA GLY A 111 -16.40 7.25 2.55
C GLY A 111 -15.75 6.62 1.32
N LYS A 112 -15.77 7.32 0.18
CA LYS A 112 -15.27 6.80 -1.10
C LYS A 112 -13.81 6.37 -0.98
N LEU A 113 -12.95 7.27 -0.49
CA LEU A 113 -11.51 7.01 -0.32
C LEU A 113 -11.24 5.85 0.65
N PHE A 114 -12.04 5.74 1.71
CA PHE A 114 -11.89 4.63 2.66
C PHE A 114 -12.20 3.28 2.00
N LYS A 115 -13.26 3.21 1.19
CA LYS A 115 -13.62 1.99 0.45
C LYS A 115 -12.54 1.59 -0.56
N GLU A 116 -11.99 2.57 -1.28
CA GLU A 116 -10.90 2.34 -2.23
C GLU A 116 -9.64 1.83 -1.49
N ALA A 117 -9.26 2.45 -0.35
CA ALA A 117 -8.14 2.00 0.47
C ALA A 117 -8.30 0.55 0.97
N VAL A 118 -9.50 0.15 1.40
CA VAL A 118 -9.80 -1.24 1.79
C VAL A 118 -9.70 -2.18 0.59
N PHE A 119 -10.23 -1.80 -0.57
CA PHE A 119 -10.13 -2.62 -1.77
C PHE A 119 -8.68 -2.82 -2.21
N THR A 120 -7.88 -1.76 -2.18
CA THR A 120 -6.43 -1.81 -2.48
C THR A 120 -5.65 -2.63 -1.48
N TRP A 121 -6.02 -2.59 -0.19
CA TRP A 121 -5.43 -3.47 0.81
C TRP A 121 -5.61 -4.96 0.42
N PHE A 122 -6.80 -5.35 -0.02
CA PHE A 122 -7.04 -6.71 -0.51
C PHE A 122 -6.29 -7.02 -1.81
N MET A 123 -6.17 -6.06 -2.72
CA MET A 123 -5.36 -6.23 -3.95
C MET A 123 -3.87 -6.44 -3.61
N GLY A 124 -3.34 -5.68 -2.66
CA GLY A 124 -1.99 -5.85 -2.15
C GLY A 124 -1.81 -7.23 -1.51
N GLY A 125 -2.75 -7.64 -0.64
CA GLY A 125 -2.77 -8.97 -0.02
C GLY A 125 -2.83 -10.10 -1.05
N PHE A 126 -3.59 -9.94 -2.12
CA PHE A 126 -3.64 -10.89 -3.22
C PHE A 126 -2.29 -11.00 -3.95
N ILE A 127 -1.59 -9.89 -4.17
CA ILE A 127 -0.23 -9.92 -4.72
C ILE A 127 0.72 -10.68 -3.80
N LEU A 128 0.68 -10.42 -2.48
CA LEU A 128 1.51 -11.15 -1.52
C LEU A 128 1.24 -12.66 -1.56
N TYR A 129 -0.03 -13.05 -1.66
CA TYR A 129 -0.41 -14.45 -1.77
C TYR A 129 0.06 -15.09 -3.10
N ALA A 130 -0.11 -14.39 -4.22
CA ALA A 130 0.31 -14.86 -5.54
C ALA A 130 1.84 -15.02 -5.65
N HIS A 131 2.60 -14.19 -4.91
CA HIS A 131 4.07 -14.20 -4.88
C HIS A 131 4.66 -14.77 -3.59
N ARG A 132 3.87 -15.47 -2.76
CA ARG A 132 4.29 -15.99 -1.43
C ARG A 132 5.57 -16.83 -1.44
N GLN A 133 5.78 -17.60 -2.52
CA GLN A 133 6.98 -18.43 -2.67
C GLN A 133 8.26 -17.58 -2.78
N GLU A 134 8.18 -16.43 -3.45
CA GLU A 134 9.30 -15.48 -3.49
C GLU A 134 9.59 -14.93 -2.09
N GLY A 135 8.53 -14.63 -1.32
CA GLY A 135 8.64 -14.18 0.06
C GLY A 135 9.31 -15.22 0.95
N PHE A 136 8.86 -16.47 0.92
CA PHE A 136 9.47 -17.56 1.68
C PHE A 136 10.92 -17.82 1.27
N ALA A 137 11.24 -17.75 -0.02
CA ALA A 137 12.61 -17.88 -0.50
C ALA A 137 13.52 -16.76 0.04
N ILE A 138 13.04 -15.51 0.08
CA ILE A 138 13.78 -14.38 0.68
C ILE A 138 13.99 -14.61 2.17
N LEU A 139 12.95 -14.94 2.92
CA LEU A 139 13.04 -15.18 4.37
C LEU A 139 13.99 -16.33 4.70
N ALA A 140 13.98 -17.42 3.93
CA ALA A 140 14.91 -18.53 4.10
C ALA A 140 16.36 -18.11 3.80
N ARG A 141 16.60 -17.27 2.78
CA ARG A 141 17.94 -16.72 2.48
C ARG A 141 18.46 -15.80 3.59
N LEU A 142 17.56 -15.12 4.30
CA LEU A 142 17.88 -14.31 5.47
C LEU A 142 18.03 -15.11 6.77
N GLY A 143 17.87 -16.45 6.72
CA GLY A 143 17.95 -17.32 7.90
C GLY A 143 16.74 -17.22 8.85
N LEU A 144 15.67 -16.55 8.43
CA LEU A 144 14.45 -16.36 9.23
C LEU A 144 13.47 -17.54 9.14
N LEU A 145 13.67 -18.43 8.16
CA LEU A 145 12.90 -19.67 7.99
C LEU A 145 13.81 -20.87 7.71
N PRO A 146 13.41 -22.10 8.10
CA PRO A 146 14.17 -23.31 7.77
C PRO A 146 14.38 -23.46 6.26
N ALA A 147 15.58 -23.92 5.86
CA ALA A 147 15.96 -24.12 4.47
C ALA A 147 15.06 -25.11 3.69
N ALA A 148 14.21 -25.88 4.39
CA ALA A 148 13.18 -26.72 3.78
C ALA A 148 12.17 -25.91 2.93
N PHE A 149 11.89 -24.65 3.32
CA PHE A 149 11.00 -23.75 2.58
C PHE A 149 11.66 -23.14 1.33
N ALA A 150 12.99 -23.13 1.25
CA ALA A 150 13.71 -22.63 0.08
C ALA A 150 13.70 -23.63 -1.09
N ARG A 151 13.45 -24.93 -0.85
CA ARG A 151 13.52 -25.99 -1.86
C ARG A 151 12.19 -26.26 -2.56
N THR A 152 11.08 -25.72 -2.03
CA THR A 152 9.73 -25.90 -2.56
C THR A 152 9.17 -24.66 -3.27
N ALA A 153 9.91 -23.53 -3.23
CA ALA A 153 9.57 -22.25 -3.85
C ALA A 153 9.88 -22.22 -5.36
#